data_AF-A0A966RBZ5-F1
#
_entry.id   AF-A0A966RBZ5-F1
#
_cell.length_a   1.000
_cell.length_b   1.000
_cell.length_c   1.000
_cell.angle_alpha   90.00
_cell.angle_beta   90.00
_cell.angle_gamma   90.00
#
_symmetry.space_group_name_H-M   'P 1'
#
loop_
_entity.id
_entity.type
_entity.pdbx_description
1 polymer ?
#
loop_
_entity_poly.entity_id
_entity_poly.type
_entity_poly.pdbx_seq_one_letter_code
_entity_poly.pdbx_strand_id
1 'polypeptide(L)'
;MLRALQGFLGIRDDGLYQLQEAPHGLASRKNIRTGQKIMKIPRRCLIEASTLPFQNDDVEVNSRLALFLAREAQDKKSRWKPYLDSMPTKKDLLGHPMFLQGDDARALKETSVGKGALGNIFRYMESILRDHQTLLKKKRRLGFVPDWEDFLYYRILVSSRNFGYRRNGIDESGMVPYADLLNHSFKPNTVWYFDDASDCFVVEATEPIPAGKQIYDSYGQKPNNELFLYYGFTLPDNPNRIDHFNLDDSRKARRRKQAWLKKTRDPNVRRLLTEELG
;
A
#
# COMPACT_ATOMS: atom_id res chain seq x y z
N MET A 1 -3.59 -5.48 -19.29
CA MET A 1 -3.02 -4.81 -18.10
C MET A 1 -1.50 -5.02 -18.01
N LEU A 2 -1.02 -6.21 -17.65
CA LEU A 2 0.43 -6.48 -17.44
C LEU A 2 1.33 -6.09 -18.62
N ARG A 3 0.93 -6.38 -19.86
CA ARG A 3 1.71 -6.02 -21.07
C ARG A 3 1.92 -4.52 -21.24
N ALA A 4 0.93 -3.70 -20.90
CA ALA A 4 1.04 -2.25 -21.01
C ALA A 4 2.03 -1.71 -19.96
N LEU A 5 2.00 -2.26 -18.74
CA LEU A 5 2.97 -1.97 -17.69
C LEU A 5 4.39 -2.41 -18.08
N GLN A 6 4.56 -3.63 -18.59
CA GLN A 6 5.85 -4.11 -19.11
C GLN A 6 6.40 -3.17 -20.21
N GLY A 7 5.54 -2.75 -21.15
CA GLY A 7 5.92 -1.76 -22.18
C GLY A 7 6.38 -0.42 -21.61
N PHE A 8 5.68 0.12 -20.60
CA PHE A 8 6.09 1.33 -19.87
C PHE A 8 7.47 1.18 -19.21
N LEU A 9 7.76 -0.01 -18.68
CA LEU A 9 9.04 -0.35 -18.06
C LEU A 9 10.16 -0.66 -19.07
N GLY A 10 9.83 -0.83 -20.34
CA GLY A 10 10.77 -1.29 -21.37
C GLY A 10 11.08 -2.78 -21.32
N ILE A 11 10.24 -3.57 -20.64
CA ILE A 11 10.35 -5.02 -20.51
C ILE A 11 9.63 -5.66 -21.71
N ARG A 12 10.33 -6.53 -22.47
CA ARG A 12 9.79 -7.11 -23.71
C ARG A 12 9.40 -8.59 -23.60
N ASP A 13 10.11 -9.37 -22.79
CA ASP A 13 9.77 -10.77 -22.47
C ASP A 13 10.63 -11.27 -21.29
N ASP A 14 10.15 -11.07 -20.07
CA ASP A 14 10.78 -11.59 -18.86
C ASP A 14 10.23 -12.99 -18.47
N GLY A 15 9.30 -13.54 -19.26
CA GLY A 15 8.62 -14.79 -18.95
C GLY A 15 7.68 -14.72 -17.74
N LEU A 16 7.45 -13.55 -17.14
CA LEU A 16 6.54 -13.40 -16.00
C LEU A 16 5.10 -13.24 -16.46
N TYR A 17 4.18 -13.74 -15.63
CA TYR A 17 2.75 -13.58 -15.84
C TYR A 17 2.00 -13.44 -14.52
N GLN A 18 0.85 -12.78 -14.58
CA GLN A 18 -0.03 -12.62 -13.43
C GLN A 18 -0.96 -13.83 -13.30
N LEU A 19 -1.07 -14.35 -12.07
CA LEU A 19 -1.98 -15.43 -11.72
C LEU A 19 -3.44 -14.99 -11.93
N GLN A 20 -4.24 -15.88 -12.51
CA GLN A 20 -5.65 -15.61 -12.83
C GLN A 20 -6.54 -15.68 -11.60
N GLU A 21 -6.21 -16.54 -10.65
CA GLU A 21 -6.93 -16.70 -9.39
C GLU A 21 -6.33 -15.80 -8.31
N ALA A 22 -7.18 -15.33 -7.39
CA ALA A 22 -6.74 -14.55 -6.25
C ALA A 22 -5.94 -15.43 -5.28
N PRO A 23 -4.86 -14.90 -4.68
CA PRO A 23 -4.34 -13.55 -4.85
C PRO A 23 -3.57 -13.37 -6.17
N HIS A 24 -3.79 -12.23 -6.86
CA HIS A 24 -3.29 -11.92 -8.22
C HIS A 24 -1.77 -11.63 -8.31
N GLY A 25 -0.93 -12.52 -7.76
CA GLY A 25 0.53 -12.39 -7.75
C GLY A 25 1.19 -12.76 -9.08
N LEU A 26 2.53 -12.76 -9.09
CA LEU A 26 3.33 -13.09 -10.26
C LEU A 26 3.96 -14.48 -10.17
N ALA A 27 4.04 -15.15 -11.32
CA ALA A 27 4.77 -16.39 -11.51
C ALA A 27 5.59 -16.32 -12.81
N SER A 28 6.54 -17.24 -12.97
CA SER A 28 7.39 -17.33 -14.16
C SER A 28 7.05 -18.54 -15.00
N ARG A 29 7.08 -18.41 -16.33
CA ARG A 29 6.97 -19.54 -17.28
C ARG A 29 8.24 -20.37 -17.36
N LYS A 30 9.35 -19.87 -16.81
CA LYS A 30 10.68 -20.48 -16.85
C LYS A 30 11.17 -20.72 -15.43
N ASN A 31 12.02 -21.74 -15.25
CA ASN A 31 12.71 -21.94 -13.99
C ASN A 31 13.64 -20.74 -13.71
N ILE A 32 13.61 -20.24 -12.48
CA ILE A 32 14.49 -19.17 -11.99
C ILE A 32 15.55 -19.80 -11.10
N ARG A 33 16.81 -19.39 -11.27
CA ARG A 33 17.94 -19.85 -10.46
C ARG A 33 18.19 -18.91 -9.29
N THR A 34 18.78 -19.41 -8.20
CA THR A 34 19.32 -18.56 -7.13
C THR A 34 20.26 -17.49 -7.68
N GLY A 35 20.15 -16.26 -7.18
CA GLY A 35 20.93 -15.10 -7.62
C GLY A 35 20.48 -14.50 -8.96
N GLN A 36 19.46 -15.06 -9.60
CA GLN A 36 18.93 -14.50 -10.83
C GLN A 36 18.15 -13.21 -10.52
N LYS A 37 18.55 -12.11 -11.18
CA LYS A 37 17.80 -10.85 -11.19
C LYS A 37 16.50 -11.03 -11.98
N ILE A 38 15.41 -11.28 -11.26
CA ILE A 38 14.07 -11.52 -11.81
C ILE A 38 13.54 -10.24 -12.46
N MET A 39 13.70 -9.12 -11.78
CA MET A 39 13.26 -7.80 -12.25
C MET A 39 14.41 -6.81 -12.15
N LYS A 40 14.50 -5.93 -13.15
CA LYS A 40 15.34 -4.73 -13.14
C LYS A 40 14.48 -3.57 -13.60
N ILE A 41 14.08 -2.72 -12.66
CA ILE A 41 13.15 -1.62 -12.89
C ILE A 41 13.97 -0.32 -12.90
N PRO A 42 14.13 0.36 -14.04
CA PRO A 42 14.92 1.58 -14.11
C PRO A 42 14.39 2.66 -13.18
N ARG A 43 15.28 3.44 -12.56
CA ARG A 43 14.90 4.52 -11.63
C ARG A 43 13.87 5.49 -12.20
N ARG A 44 13.98 5.82 -13.50
CA ARG A 44 13.01 6.68 -14.23
C ARG A 44 11.57 6.15 -14.25
N CYS A 45 11.35 4.91 -13.83
CA CYS A 45 10.06 4.24 -13.73
C CYS A 45 9.60 4.10 -12.26
N LEU A 46 10.34 4.63 -11.29
CA LEU A 46 9.96 4.68 -9.88
C LEU A 46 9.30 6.01 -9.55
N ILE A 47 8.40 6.01 -8.57
CA ILE A 47 7.84 7.23 -7.99
C ILE A 47 8.45 7.41 -6.60
N GLU A 48 9.60 8.08 -6.53
CA GLU A 48 10.35 8.30 -5.30
C GLU A 48 9.79 9.51 -4.54
N ALA A 49 9.53 9.36 -3.23
CA ALA A 49 9.01 10.43 -2.39
C ALA A 49 9.89 11.69 -2.40
N SER A 50 11.22 11.52 -2.44
CA SER A 50 12.21 12.59 -2.49
C SER A 50 12.19 13.40 -3.80
N THR A 51 11.60 12.85 -4.87
CA THR A 51 11.54 13.49 -6.20
C THR A 51 10.19 14.13 -6.50
N LEU A 52 9.22 13.98 -5.59
CA LEU A 52 7.89 14.54 -5.80
C LEU A 52 7.94 16.07 -5.93
N PRO A 53 7.09 16.66 -6.80
CA PRO A 53 7.09 18.10 -7.08
C PRO A 53 6.62 18.97 -5.90
N PHE A 54 6.23 18.35 -4.79
CA PHE A 54 5.89 19.00 -3.53
C PHE A 54 6.57 18.24 -2.39
N GLN A 55 7.69 18.77 -1.92
CA GLN A 55 8.26 18.39 -0.63
C GLN A 55 7.46 19.16 0.43
N ASN A 56 6.33 18.57 0.87
CA ASN A 56 5.49 19.13 1.92
C ASN A 56 5.73 18.34 3.19
N ASP A 57 6.63 18.82 4.05
CA ASP A 57 7.00 18.13 5.30
C ASP A 57 5.86 18.09 6.34
N ASP A 58 4.75 18.81 6.09
CA ASP A 58 3.61 18.86 7.00
C ASP A 58 2.68 17.63 6.92
N VAL A 59 2.94 16.68 6.02
CA VAL A 59 2.15 15.45 5.87
C VAL A 59 3.06 14.23 5.66
N GLU A 60 2.54 13.04 5.95
CA GLU A 60 3.29 11.80 5.80
C GLU A 60 3.75 11.57 4.35
N VAL A 61 4.87 10.86 4.18
CA VAL A 61 5.40 10.44 2.87
C VAL A 61 4.32 9.74 2.02
N ASN A 62 3.58 8.81 2.62
CA ASN A 62 2.53 8.07 1.92
C ASN A 62 1.39 8.99 1.46
N SER A 63 1.12 10.06 2.22
CA SER A 63 0.16 11.09 1.83
C SER A 63 0.62 11.94 0.67
N ARG A 64 1.94 12.15 0.54
CA ARG A 64 2.49 12.83 -0.62
C ARG A 64 2.42 11.97 -1.87
N LEU A 65 2.81 10.71 -1.77
CA LEU A 65 2.70 9.76 -2.88
C LEU A 65 1.24 9.60 -3.33
N ALA A 66 0.28 9.52 -2.39
CA ALA A 66 -1.13 9.41 -2.71
C ALA A 66 -1.65 10.64 -3.46
N LEU A 67 -1.27 11.86 -3.04
CA LEU A 67 -1.62 13.08 -3.76
C LEU A 67 -1.04 13.10 -5.17
N PHE A 68 0.19 12.60 -5.36
CA PHE A 68 0.81 12.52 -6.67
C PHE A 68 0.04 11.56 -7.59
N LEU A 69 -0.24 10.34 -7.14
CA LEU A 69 -1.01 9.35 -7.91
C LEU A 69 -2.41 9.88 -8.27
N ALA A 70 -3.09 10.50 -7.31
CA ALA A 70 -4.42 11.09 -7.53
C ALA A 70 -4.40 12.18 -8.61
N ARG A 71 -3.33 12.98 -8.66
CA ARG A 71 -3.14 14.03 -9.67
C ARG A 71 -2.86 13.44 -11.04
N GLU A 72 -1.93 12.49 -11.13
CA GLU A 72 -1.58 11.82 -12.39
C GLU A 72 -2.79 11.10 -12.99
N ALA A 73 -3.68 10.55 -12.16
CA ALA A 73 -4.90 9.90 -12.61
C ALA A 73 -5.92 10.86 -13.27
N GLN A 74 -5.82 12.17 -13.04
CA GLN A 74 -6.66 13.16 -13.73
C GLN A 74 -6.21 13.36 -15.18
N ASP A 75 -4.94 13.10 -15.49
CA ASP A 75 -4.39 13.28 -16.83
C ASP A 75 -4.42 11.96 -17.61
N LYS A 76 -5.32 11.88 -18.60
CA LYS A 76 -5.40 10.73 -19.51
C LYS A 76 -4.12 10.53 -20.34
N LYS A 77 -3.26 11.54 -20.44
CA LYS A 77 -1.96 11.50 -21.13
C LYS A 77 -0.79 11.32 -20.16
N SER A 78 -1.05 11.12 -18.86
CA SER A 78 0.00 10.87 -17.88
C SER A 78 0.87 9.70 -18.33
N ARG A 79 2.19 9.89 -18.23
CA ARG A 79 3.16 8.81 -18.47
C ARG A 79 2.97 7.63 -17.52
N TRP A 80 2.35 7.84 -16.37
CA TRP A 80 2.10 6.83 -15.34
C TRP A 80 0.81 6.06 -15.57
N LYS A 81 0.03 6.40 -16.60
CA LYS A 81 -1.24 5.74 -16.91
C LYS A 81 -1.15 4.21 -16.99
N PRO A 82 -0.12 3.59 -17.62
CA PRO A 82 0.00 2.13 -17.62
C PRO A 82 0.17 1.52 -16.23
N TYR A 83 0.78 2.25 -15.29
CA TYR A 83 0.90 1.82 -13.90
C TYR A 83 -0.40 2.03 -13.13
N LEU A 84 -1.02 3.21 -13.25
CA LEU A 84 -2.30 3.51 -12.61
C LEU A 84 -3.41 2.55 -13.04
N ASP A 85 -3.48 2.22 -14.33
CA ASP A 85 -4.44 1.26 -14.89
C ASP A 85 -4.16 -0.20 -14.46
N SER A 86 -3.00 -0.46 -13.82
CA SER A 86 -2.67 -1.78 -13.27
C SER A 86 -3.04 -1.96 -11.80
N MET A 87 -3.40 -0.87 -11.12
CA MET A 87 -3.77 -0.90 -9.71
C MET A 87 -5.16 -1.50 -9.50
N PRO A 88 -5.42 -2.12 -8.33
CA PRO A 88 -6.76 -2.54 -7.94
C PRO A 88 -7.72 -1.35 -7.96
N THR A 89 -8.95 -1.57 -8.41
CA THR A 89 -10.01 -0.55 -8.38
C THR A 89 -10.51 -0.32 -6.96
N LYS A 90 -11.25 0.77 -6.73
CA LYS A 90 -11.96 1.00 -5.45
C LYS A 90 -12.83 -0.18 -5.03
N LYS A 91 -13.48 -0.85 -6.00
CA LYS A 91 -14.34 -2.02 -5.74
C LYS A 91 -13.54 -3.18 -5.17
N ASP A 92 -12.31 -3.37 -5.63
CA ASP A 92 -11.43 -4.45 -5.17
C ASP A 92 -10.95 -4.22 -3.73
N LEU A 93 -11.00 -2.97 -3.24
CA LEU A 93 -10.60 -2.60 -1.87
C LEU A 93 -11.76 -2.57 -0.86
N LEU A 94 -12.99 -2.92 -1.25
CA LEU A 94 -14.13 -2.89 -0.33
C LEU A 94 -13.97 -3.83 0.89
N GLY A 95 -13.18 -4.90 0.75
CA GLY A 95 -12.84 -5.80 1.87
C GLY A 95 -11.75 -5.28 2.81
N HIS A 96 -11.09 -4.17 2.48
CA HIS A 96 -10.04 -3.60 3.32
C HIS A 96 -10.66 -2.87 4.53
N PRO A 97 -10.06 -2.93 5.75
CA PRO A 97 -10.66 -2.37 6.97
C PRO A 97 -10.96 -0.87 6.96
N MET A 98 -10.43 -0.13 5.99
CA MET A 98 -10.67 1.31 5.82
C MET A 98 -11.92 1.62 4.99
N PHE A 99 -12.53 0.59 4.40
CA PHE A 99 -13.74 0.70 3.58
C PHE A 99 -14.87 -0.21 4.08
N LEU A 100 -14.65 -0.99 5.14
CA LEU A 100 -15.69 -1.84 5.74
C LEU A 100 -16.80 -0.98 6.35
N GLN A 101 -18.05 -1.38 6.07
CA GLN A 101 -19.24 -0.70 6.55
C GLN A 101 -20.28 -1.70 7.04
N GLY A 102 -21.26 -1.19 7.80
CA GLY A 102 -22.43 -1.96 8.20
C GLY A 102 -22.08 -3.25 8.96
N ASP A 103 -22.62 -4.37 8.51
CA ASP A 103 -22.49 -5.66 9.19
C ASP A 103 -21.08 -6.24 9.13
N ASP A 104 -20.30 -5.97 8.07
CA ASP A 104 -18.91 -6.45 7.97
C ASP A 104 -18.02 -5.80 9.04
N ALA A 105 -18.21 -4.50 9.27
CA ALA A 105 -17.45 -3.77 10.29
C ALA A 105 -17.84 -4.21 11.71
N ARG A 106 -19.12 -4.54 11.94
CA ARG A 106 -19.61 -5.14 13.20
C ARG A 106 -19.05 -6.54 13.40
N ALA A 107 -19.07 -7.38 12.37
CA ALA A 107 -18.52 -8.73 12.43
C ALA A 107 -17.03 -8.70 12.77
N LEU A 108 -16.25 -7.80 12.15
CA LEU A 108 -14.84 -7.60 12.46
C LEU A 108 -14.64 -7.32 13.94
N LYS A 109 -15.42 -6.39 14.53
CA LYS A 109 -15.28 -5.97 15.94
C LYS A 109 -15.38 -7.13 16.93
N GLU A 110 -16.13 -8.18 16.60
CA GLU A 110 -16.29 -9.35 17.46
C GLU A 110 -15.11 -10.34 17.35
N THR A 111 -14.32 -10.28 16.28
CA THR A 111 -13.13 -11.13 16.07
C THR A 111 -11.95 -10.72 16.95
N SER A 112 -11.00 -11.64 17.13
CA SER A 112 -9.71 -11.36 17.79
C SER A 112 -8.88 -10.31 17.05
N VAL A 113 -8.90 -10.35 15.71
CA VAL A 113 -8.24 -9.37 14.84
C VAL A 113 -8.86 -8.00 15.02
N GLY A 114 -10.19 -7.89 14.98
CA GLY A 114 -10.89 -6.63 15.20
C GLY A 114 -10.59 -6.06 16.57
N LYS A 115 -10.79 -6.82 17.65
CA LYS A 115 -10.43 -6.38 19.01
C LYS A 115 -9.03 -5.77 19.01
N GLY A 116 -8.03 -6.49 18.48
CA GLY A 116 -6.63 -6.07 18.34
C GLY A 116 -6.31 -4.91 17.39
N ALA A 117 -7.11 -4.72 16.34
CA ALA A 117 -6.82 -3.78 15.25
C ALA A 117 -7.59 -2.46 15.39
N LEU A 118 -8.75 -2.43 16.05
CA LEU A 118 -9.66 -1.27 16.05
C LEU A 118 -9.00 0.04 16.50
N GLY A 119 -8.18 -0.03 17.56
CA GLY A 119 -7.43 1.14 18.04
C GLY A 119 -6.43 1.65 17.01
N ASN A 120 -5.74 0.73 16.31
CA ASN A 120 -4.78 1.05 15.26
C ASN A 120 -5.48 1.57 13.99
N ILE A 121 -6.58 0.94 13.57
CA ILE A 121 -7.44 1.37 12.48
C ILE A 121 -7.88 2.82 12.71
N PHE A 122 -8.42 3.11 13.90
CA PHE A 122 -8.86 4.46 14.25
C PHE A 122 -7.70 5.47 14.22
N ARG A 123 -6.55 5.14 14.85
CA ARG A 123 -5.37 6.03 14.85
C ARG A 123 -4.87 6.30 13.43
N TYR A 124 -4.83 5.27 12.60
CA TYR A 124 -4.36 5.36 11.24
C TYR A 124 -5.29 6.20 10.37
N MET A 125 -6.60 5.96 10.45
CA MET A 125 -7.63 6.77 9.79
C MET A 125 -7.58 8.25 10.25
N GLU A 126 -7.41 8.48 11.55
CA GLU A 126 -7.24 9.84 12.10
C GLU A 126 -6.00 10.53 11.51
N SER A 127 -4.88 9.81 11.34
CA SER A 127 -3.67 10.34 10.71
C SER A 127 -3.91 10.73 9.25
N ILE A 128 -4.46 9.81 8.45
CA ILE A 128 -4.75 10.03 7.02
C ILE A 128 -5.65 11.26 6.83
N LEU A 129 -6.65 11.41 7.70
CA LEU A 129 -7.60 12.51 7.61
C LEU A 129 -7.01 13.85 8.04
N ARG A 130 -6.12 13.87 9.04
CA ARG A 130 -5.36 15.09 9.38
C ARG A 130 -4.52 15.52 8.18
N ASP A 131 -3.84 14.59 7.52
CA ASP A 131 -3.05 14.88 6.33
C ASP A 131 -3.91 15.45 5.20
N HIS A 132 -5.07 14.83 4.92
CA HIS A 132 -6.01 15.33 3.91
C HIS A 132 -6.47 16.76 4.20
N GLN A 133 -6.84 17.05 5.46
CA GLN A 133 -7.23 18.38 5.90
C GLN A 133 -6.10 19.40 5.76
N THR A 134 -4.86 19.01 6.08
CA THR A 134 -3.66 19.84 5.87
C THR A 134 -3.46 20.15 4.39
N LEU A 135 -3.63 19.16 3.51
CA LEU A 135 -3.55 19.37 2.06
C LEU A 135 -4.66 20.29 1.56
N LEU A 136 -5.90 20.11 2.01
CA LEU A 136 -7.04 20.96 1.63
C LEU A 136 -6.82 22.44 1.99
N LYS A 137 -6.26 22.74 3.17
CA LYS A 137 -5.88 24.11 3.56
C LYS A 137 -4.86 24.73 2.59
N LYS A 138 -4.04 23.91 1.95
CA LYS A 138 -3.02 24.30 0.96
C LYS A 138 -3.49 24.16 -0.49
N LYS A 139 -4.76 23.82 -0.74
CA LYS A 139 -5.29 23.50 -2.09
C LYS A 139 -4.98 24.58 -3.12
N ARG A 140 -5.10 25.87 -2.77
CA ARG A 140 -4.78 26.99 -3.68
C ARG A 140 -3.33 26.94 -4.18
N ARG A 141 -2.37 26.62 -3.31
CA ARG A 141 -0.94 26.50 -3.66
C ARG A 141 -0.66 25.20 -4.41
N LEU A 142 -1.36 24.12 -4.05
CA LEU A 142 -1.18 22.80 -4.66
C LEU A 142 -1.88 22.66 -6.02
N GLY A 143 -2.84 23.54 -6.34
CA GLY A 143 -3.68 23.50 -7.55
C GLY A 143 -4.75 22.40 -7.53
N PHE A 144 -4.40 21.22 -7.02
CA PHE A 144 -5.28 20.06 -6.94
C PHE A 144 -5.10 19.33 -5.61
N VAL A 145 -6.23 18.94 -5.00
CA VAL A 145 -6.34 18.01 -3.88
C VAL A 145 -7.62 17.20 -4.13
N PRO A 146 -7.55 15.85 -4.14
CA PRO A 146 -8.72 15.00 -4.37
C PRO A 146 -9.72 15.12 -3.22
N ASP A 147 -10.95 14.65 -3.43
CA ASP A 147 -11.90 14.46 -2.33
C ASP A 147 -11.40 13.38 -1.35
N TRP A 148 -12.14 13.19 -0.25
CA TRP A 148 -11.75 12.26 0.80
C TRP A 148 -11.70 10.80 0.31
N GLU A 149 -12.67 10.39 -0.49
CA GLU A 149 -12.80 8.98 -0.91
C GLU A 149 -11.66 8.61 -1.87
N ASP A 150 -11.38 9.48 -2.85
CA ASP A 150 -10.23 9.33 -3.74
C ASP A 150 -8.91 9.39 -2.97
N PHE A 151 -8.78 10.34 -2.03
CA PHE A 151 -7.57 10.43 -1.22
C PHE A 151 -7.33 9.15 -0.41
N LEU A 152 -8.36 8.66 0.28
CA LEU A 152 -8.27 7.43 1.07
C LEU A 152 -7.91 6.22 0.19
N TYR A 153 -8.53 6.12 -0.99
CA TYR A 153 -8.20 5.09 -1.98
C TYR A 153 -6.70 5.08 -2.35
N TYR A 154 -6.15 6.21 -2.81
CA TYR A 154 -4.72 6.29 -3.14
C TYR A 154 -3.83 6.10 -1.91
N ARG A 155 -4.27 6.52 -0.73
CA ARG A 155 -3.57 6.30 0.53
C ARG A 155 -3.41 4.83 0.88
N ILE A 156 -4.44 4.02 0.67
CA ILE A 156 -4.38 2.58 0.92
C ILE A 156 -3.53 1.87 -0.14
N LEU A 157 -3.65 2.28 -1.41
CA LEU A 157 -2.78 1.77 -2.47
C LEU A 157 -1.30 2.00 -2.16
N VAL A 158 -0.91 3.22 -1.78
CA VAL A 158 0.49 3.53 -1.43
C VAL A 158 0.96 2.73 -0.21
N SER A 159 0.12 2.63 0.82
CA SER A 159 0.54 2.03 2.09
C SER A 159 0.75 0.52 1.99
N SER A 160 0.07 -0.12 1.05
CA SER A 160 0.20 -1.55 0.77
C SER A 160 1.29 -1.90 -0.27
N ARG A 161 1.87 -0.91 -0.96
CA ARG A 161 2.73 -1.12 -2.15
C ARG A 161 4.02 -0.28 -2.19
N ASN A 162 4.25 0.60 -1.22
CA ASN A 162 5.50 1.34 -1.16
C ASN A 162 6.65 0.40 -0.74
N PHE A 163 7.83 0.66 -1.30
CA PHE A 163 9.07 0.01 -0.92
C PHE A 163 10.00 1.02 -0.27
N GLY A 164 10.71 0.58 0.77
CA GLY A 164 11.91 1.25 1.28
C GLY A 164 13.17 0.60 0.68
N TYR A 165 14.13 1.41 0.28
CA TYR A 165 15.43 0.96 -0.23
C TYR A 165 16.49 2.03 -0.01
N ARG A 166 17.78 1.66 -0.15
CA ARG A 166 18.89 2.60 -0.01
C ARG A 166 19.53 2.86 -1.38
N ARG A 167 19.71 4.13 -1.74
CA ARG A 167 20.28 4.57 -3.02
C ARG A 167 21.39 5.59 -2.74
N ASN A 168 22.61 5.34 -3.23
CA ASN A 168 23.81 6.13 -2.94
C ASN A 168 24.01 6.40 -1.44
N GLY A 169 23.71 5.41 -0.59
CA GLY A 169 23.81 5.54 0.86
C GLY A 169 22.68 6.33 1.54
N ILE A 170 21.69 6.82 0.80
CA ILE A 170 20.53 7.56 1.31
C ILE A 170 19.30 6.66 1.32
N ASP A 171 18.53 6.69 2.41
CA ASP A 171 17.27 5.96 2.48
C ASP A 171 16.21 6.64 1.62
N GLU A 172 15.55 5.82 0.81
CA GLU A 172 14.51 6.22 -0.13
C GLU A 172 13.25 5.39 0.11
N SER A 173 12.12 5.97 -0.28
CA SER A 173 10.86 5.24 -0.31
C SER A 173 9.99 5.69 -1.48
N GLY A 174 9.23 4.77 -2.04
CA GLY A 174 8.45 5.08 -3.23
C GLY A 174 7.64 3.91 -3.76
N MET A 175 6.91 4.19 -4.84
CA MET A 175 6.21 3.16 -5.59
C MET A 175 7.16 2.54 -6.60
N VAL A 176 7.18 1.21 -6.64
CA VAL A 176 8.00 0.42 -7.57
C VAL A 176 7.06 -0.40 -8.43
N PRO A 177 6.59 0.15 -9.57
CA PRO A 177 5.65 -0.53 -10.45
C PRO A 177 6.19 -1.90 -10.84
N TYR A 178 5.32 -2.92 -10.85
CA TYR A 178 5.61 -4.32 -11.21
C TYR A 178 6.19 -5.15 -10.08
N ALA A 179 7.14 -4.62 -9.31
CA ALA A 179 7.58 -5.29 -8.08
C ALA A 179 6.46 -5.32 -7.02
N ASP A 180 5.62 -4.28 -6.98
CA ASP A 180 4.45 -4.17 -6.11
C ASP A 180 3.31 -5.15 -6.40
N LEU A 181 3.45 -6.01 -7.41
CA LEU A 181 2.55 -7.12 -7.72
C LEU A 181 2.94 -8.43 -7.02
N LEU A 182 4.12 -8.50 -6.40
CA LEU A 182 4.56 -9.68 -5.66
C LEU A 182 3.80 -9.79 -4.35
N ASN A 183 3.27 -10.98 -4.06
CA ASN A 183 2.54 -11.25 -2.82
C ASN A 183 3.47 -11.55 -1.66
N HIS A 184 2.96 -11.38 -0.44
CA HIS A 184 3.68 -11.72 0.78
C HIS A 184 3.84 -13.23 0.99
N SER A 185 5.02 -13.63 1.47
CA SER A 185 5.26 -14.87 2.20
C SER A 185 6.17 -14.61 3.41
N PHE A 186 5.99 -15.37 4.50
CA PHE A 186 6.98 -15.43 5.60
C PHE A 186 8.23 -16.24 5.24
N LYS A 187 8.17 -16.97 4.12
CA LYS A 187 9.31 -17.61 3.46
C LYS A 187 9.40 -17.04 2.04
N PRO A 188 9.82 -15.77 1.89
CA PRO A 188 9.96 -15.17 0.58
C PRO A 188 11.07 -15.89 -0.19
N ASN A 189 10.93 -15.96 -1.50
CA ASN A 189 11.95 -16.51 -2.40
C ASN A 189 12.69 -15.42 -3.17
N THR A 190 12.53 -14.17 -2.74
CA THR A 190 13.20 -13.00 -3.28
C THR A 190 13.78 -12.09 -2.22
N VAL A 191 14.74 -11.28 -2.65
CA VAL A 191 15.20 -10.06 -1.98
C VAL A 191 15.15 -8.92 -2.97
N TRP A 192 14.99 -7.69 -2.48
CA TRP A 192 15.06 -6.50 -3.32
C TRP A 192 16.08 -5.49 -2.81
N TYR A 193 16.64 -4.72 -3.73
CA TYR A 193 17.59 -3.65 -3.43
C TYR A 193 17.65 -2.66 -4.60
N PHE A 194 18.24 -1.49 -4.36
CA PHE A 194 18.60 -0.58 -5.44
C PHE A 194 20.07 -0.80 -5.83
N ASP A 195 20.30 -1.07 -7.11
CA ASP A 195 21.64 -1.25 -7.68
C ASP A 195 22.12 0.08 -8.26
N ASP A 196 22.90 0.82 -7.48
CA ASP A 196 23.41 2.15 -7.86
C ASP A 196 24.22 2.10 -9.18
N ALA A 197 24.93 1.00 -9.45
CA ALA A 197 25.74 0.86 -10.66
C ALA A 197 24.89 0.73 -11.93
N SER A 198 23.70 0.13 -11.83
CA SER A 198 22.78 -0.02 -12.97
C SER A 198 21.58 0.93 -12.93
N ASP A 199 21.50 1.82 -11.94
CA ASP A 199 20.40 2.77 -11.69
C ASP A 199 19.02 2.09 -11.74
N CYS A 200 18.92 0.91 -11.13
CA CYS A 200 17.74 0.05 -11.16
C CYS A 200 17.35 -0.42 -9.76
N PHE A 201 16.06 -0.47 -9.49
CA PHE A 201 15.52 -1.33 -8.45
C PHE A 201 15.53 -2.78 -8.95
N VAL A 202 16.08 -3.69 -8.16
CA VAL A 202 16.30 -5.09 -8.53
C VAL A 202 15.51 -5.98 -7.58
N VAL A 203 14.82 -6.97 -8.14
CA VAL A 203 14.30 -8.13 -7.40
C VAL A 203 15.12 -9.34 -7.82
N GLU A 204 15.73 -10.01 -6.84
CA GLU A 204 16.64 -11.13 -7.04
C GLU A 204 16.13 -12.37 -6.31
N ALA A 205 16.24 -13.53 -6.96
CA ALA A 205 15.84 -14.81 -6.37
C ALA A 205 16.85 -15.26 -5.30
N THR A 206 16.37 -15.60 -4.10
CA THR A 206 17.20 -16.14 -3.01
C THR A 206 17.32 -17.66 -3.07
N GLU A 207 16.44 -18.32 -3.82
CA GLU A 207 16.40 -19.77 -4.02
C GLU A 207 15.90 -20.11 -5.44
N PRO A 208 16.03 -21.37 -5.91
CA PRO A 208 15.46 -21.77 -7.19
C PRO A 208 13.93 -21.73 -7.15
N ILE A 209 13.31 -21.07 -8.12
CA ILE A 209 11.84 -20.99 -8.25
C ILE A 209 11.42 -21.76 -9.50
N PRO A 210 10.72 -22.90 -9.36
CA PRO A 210 10.25 -23.67 -10.52
C PRO A 210 9.26 -22.88 -11.38
N ALA A 211 9.24 -23.16 -12.68
CA ALA A 211 8.23 -22.62 -13.59
C ALA A 211 6.81 -22.91 -13.06
N GLY A 212 5.94 -21.91 -13.18
CA GLY A 212 4.57 -21.94 -12.70
C GLY A 212 4.42 -21.69 -11.19
N LYS A 213 5.52 -21.64 -10.42
CA LYS A 213 5.46 -21.26 -9.00
C LYS A 213 5.48 -19.74 -8.85
N GLN A 214 4.78 -19.31 -7.81
CA GLN A 214 4.65 -17.90 -7.47
C GLN A 214 5.97 -17.36 -6.89
N ILE A 215 6.24 -16.13 -7.26
CA ILE A 215 7.36 -15.33 -6.76
C ILE A 215 6.80 -14.52 -5.59
N TYR A 216 7.40 -14.70 -4.42
CA TYR A 216 6.92 -14.13 -3.17
C TYR A 216 7.94 -13.20 -2.57
N ASP A 217 7.43 -12.09 -2.10
CA ASP A 217 8.18 -11.08 -1.39
C ASP A 217 7.83 -11.05 0.11
N SER A 218 8.57 -10.26 0.91
CA SER A 218 8.26 -10.07 2.33
C SER A 218 7.68 -8.69 2.60
N TYR A 219 6.49 -8.65 3.19
CA TYR A 219 5.90 -7.40 3.70
C TYR A 219 6.34 -7.10 5.14
N GLY A 220 7.34 -7.84 5.63
CA GLY A 220 7.83 -7.79 7.01
C GLY A 220 7.21 -8.85 7.91
N GLN A 221 7.80 -8.99 9.11
CA GLN A 221 7.32 -9.92 10.14
C GLN A 221 6.15 -9.30 10.90
N LYS A 222 4.96 -9.35 10.29
CA LYS A 222 3.76 -8.66 10.80
C LYS A 222 2.70 -9.65 11.32
N PRO A 223 2.10 -9.39 12.49
CA PRO A 223 0.92 -10.13 12.94
C PRO A 223 -0.32 -9.80 12.09
N ASN A 224 -1.35 -10.64 12.16
CA ASN A 224 -2.55 -10.52 11.32
C ASN A 224 -3.32 -9.20 11.50
N ASN A 225 -3.28 -8.56 12.66
CA ASN A 225 -3.90 -7.24 12.86
C ASN A 225 -3.19 -6.13 12.06
N GLU A 226 -1.87 -6.22 11.88
CA GLU A 226 -1.13 -5.30 11.01
C GLU A 226 -1.27 -5.65 9.53
N LEU A 227 -1.19 -6.93 9.17
CA LEU A 227 -1.42 -7.37 7.78
C LEU A 227 -2.80 -6.92 7.30
N PHE A 228 -3.81 -7.08 8.14
CA PHE A 228 -5.16 -6.66 7.82
C PHE A 228 -5.25 -5.14 7.70
N LEU A 229 -4.67 -4.39 8.65
CA LEU A 229 -4.70 -2.92 8.66
C LEU A 229 -4.05 -2.30 7.42
N TYR A 230 -2.89 -2.81 7.00
CA TYR A 230 -2.08 -2.19 5.94
C TYR A 230 -2.26 -2.82 4.56
N TYR A 231 -2.64 -4.10 4.49
CA TYR A 231 -2.72 -4.85 3.24
C TYR A 231 -4.09 -5.50 2.99
N GLY A 232 -5.02 -5.46 3.96
CA GLY A 232 -6.39 -5.94 3.77
C GLY A 232 -6.56 -7.47 3.79
N PHE A 233 -5.58 -8.23 4.29
CA PHE A 233 -5.68 -9.69 4.40
C PHE A 233 -5.16 -10.22 5.73
N THR A 234 -5.51 -11.47 6.05
CA THR A 234 -4.93 -12.24 7.15
C THR A 234 -4.42 -13.58 6.61
N LEU A 235 -3.47 -14.19 7.31
CA LEU A 235 -2.94 -15.52 6.97
C LEU A 235 -3.36 -16.54 8.04
N PRO A 236 -3.97 -17.69 7.67
CA PRO A 236 -4.41 -18.71 8.62
C PRO A 236 -3.29 -19.17 9.57
N ASP A 237 -2.09 -19.41 9.03
CA ASP A 237 -0.93 -19.92 9.75
C ASP A 237 0.15 -18.84 9.93
N ASN A 238 -0.24 -17.62 10.32
CA ASN A 238 0.72 -16.56 10.59
C ASN A 238 1.60 -16.91 11.81
N PRO A 239 2.93 -17.05 11.67
CA PRO A 239 3.81 -17.40 12.77
C PRO A 239 3.99 -16.25 13.78
N ASN A 240 3.71 -15.01 13.37
CA ASN A 240 3.81 -13.84 14.23
C ASN A 240 2.53 -13.68 15.05
N ARG A 241 2.66 -13.87 16.37
CA ARG A 241 1.57 -13.68 17.31
C ARG A 241 1.24 -12.20 17.47
N ILE A 242 -0.01 -11.92 17.81
CA ILE A 242 -0.42 -10.56 18.20
C ILE A 242 0.25 -10.27 19.54
N ASP A 243 1.38 -9.57 19.51
CA ASP A 243 2.02 -9.11 20.73
C ASP A 243 1.20 -7.94 21.30
N HIS A 244 0.53 -8.24 22.41
CA HIS A 244 -0.10 -7.32 23.35
C HIS A 244 -1.32 -6.54 22.84
N PHE A 245 -2.49 -7.08 23.17
CA PHE A 245 -3.70 -6.28 23.23
C PHE A 245 -3.65 -5.31 24.41
N ASN A 246 -3.18 -4.09 24.20
CA ASN A 246 -3.16 -3.08 25.25
C ASN A 246 -4.55 -2.44 25.42
N LEU A 247 -5.24 -2.81 26.51
CA LEU A 247 -6.56 -2.29 26.87
C LEU A 247 -6.56 -0.77 27.09
N ASP A 248 -5.45 -0.20 27.54
CA ASP A 248 -5.35 1.26 27.75
C ASP A 248 -5.25 2.03 26.44
N ASP A 249 -4.59 1.46 25.43
CA ASP A 249 -4.57 2.02 24.08
C ASP A 249 -5.97 2.00 23.46
N SER A 250 -6.71 0.93 23.67
CA SER A 250 -8.11 0.82 23.22
C SER A 250 -9.01 1.86 23.91
N ARG A 251 -8.85 2.07 25.22
CA ARG A 251 -9.58 3.11 25.97
C ARG A 251 -9.20 4.53 25.52
N LYS A 252 -7.91 4.80 25.31
CA LYS A 252 -7.42 6.08 24.78
C LYS A 252 -7.95 6.34 23.37
N ALA A 253 -7.94 5.34 22.49
CA ALA A 253 -8.51 5.43 21.15
C ALA A 253 -10.02 5.75 21.22
N ARG A 254 -10.78 5.08 22.10
CA ARG A 254 -12.21 5.35 22.31
C ARG A 254 -12.47 6.78 22.82
N ARG A 255 -11.67 7.28 23.77
CA ARG A 255 -11.77 8.66 24.27
C ARG A 255 -11.43 9.68 23.17
N ARG A 256 -10.38 9.45 22.38
CA ARG A 256 -10.00 10.28 21.23
C ARG A 256 -11.11 10.30 20.19
N LYS A 257 -11.65 9.13 19.82
CA LYS A 257 -12.81 8.99 18.93
C LYS A 257 -13.98 9.86 19.38
N GLN A 258 -14.39 9.76 20.66
CA GLN A 258 -15.48 10.60 21.19
C GLN A 258 -15.15 12.10 21.19
N ALA A 259 -13.92 12.48 21.56
CA ALA A 259 -13.49 13.88 21.52
C ALA A 259 -13.52 14.44 20.10
N TRP A 260 -13.18 13.60 19.10
CA TRP A 260 -13.14 14.00 17.71
C TRP A 260 -14.54 14.09 17.08
N LEU A 261 -15.43 13.14 17.39
CA LEU A 261 -16.86 13.22 17.06
C LEU A 261 -17.49 14.55 17.51
N LYS A 262 -17.12 15.03 18.70
CA LYS A 262 -17.60 16.31 19.25
C LYS A 262 -17.04 17.53 18.52
N LYS A 263 -15.85 17.44 17.93
CA LYS A 263 -15.12 18.56 17.31
C LYS A 263 -15.30 18.63 15.79
N THR A 264 -15.41 17.49 15.12
CA THR A 264 -15.46 17.45 13.66
C THR A 264 -16.85 17.82 13.14
N ARG A 265 -16.87 18.69 12.13
CA ARG A 265 -18.06 19.06 11.34
C ARG A 265 -18.07 18.40 9.97
N ASP A 266 -17.03 17.65 9.64
CA ASP A 266 -16.91 17.00 8.34
C ASP A 266 -17.83 15.76 8.31
N PRO A 267 -18.79 15.70 7.37
CA PRO A 267 -19.79 14.63 7.31
C PRO A 267 -19.17 13.26 7.01
N ASN A 268 -18.08 13.19 6.23
CA ASN A 268 -17.39 11.94 5.94
C ASN A 268 -16.75 11.39 7.21
N VAL A 269 -16.14 12.29 7.97
CA VAL A 269 -15.51 11.98 9.25
C VAL A 269 -16.55 11.55 10.28
N ARG A 270 -17.68 12.25 10.35
CA ARG A 270 -18.76 11.86 11.26
C ARG A 270 -19.27 10.46 10.92
N ARG A 271 -19.56 10.18 9.64
CA ARG A 271 -20.02 8.88 9.16
C ARG A 271 -19.08 7.73 9.57
N LEU A 272 -17.79 7.85 9.27
CA LEU A 272 -16.76 6.86 9.64
C LEU A 272 -16.73 6.61 11.16
N LEU A 273 -16.88 7.68 11.95
CA LEU A 273 -16.80 7.60 13.41
C LEU A 273 -18.10 7.08 14.05
N THR A 274 -19.27 7.36 13.49
CA THR A 274 -20.57 6.94 14.06
C THR A 274 -20.99 5.54 13.62
N GLU A 275 -20.69 5.14 12.39
CA GLU A 275 -21.28 3.93 11.78
C GLU A 275 -20.32 2.73 11.79
N GLU A 276 -19.00 2.93 11.71
CA GLU A 276 -18.12 1.83 11.30
C GLU A 276 -17.55 0.99 12.45
N LEU A 277 -17.57 1.43 13.70
CA LEU A 277 -17.01 0.64 14.83
C LEU A 277 -17.82 0.80 16.13
N GLY A 278 -19.11 1.10 15.99
CA GLY A 278 -20.08 1.34 17.08
C GLY A 278 -20.27 0.13 17.96
#